data_AF-K6VK23-F1
#
_entry.id   AF-K6VK23-F1
#
_cell.length_a   1.000
_cell.length_b   1.000
_cell.length_c   1.000
_cell.angle_alpha   90.00
_cell.angle_beta   90.00
_cell.angle_gamma   90.00
#
_symmetry.space_group_name_H-M   'P 1'
#
loop_
_entity.id
_entity.type
_entity.pdbx_description
1 polymer ?
#
loop_
_entity_poly.entity_id
_entity_poly.type
_entity_poly.pdbx_seq_one_letter_code
_entity_poly.pdbx_strand_id
1 'polypeptide(L)'
;MSYLLCDQIRNNYGKCYENIFSMFKDFVEAYNNDTKSFVCSNQVEHLKEYEFIKMKTLYELYDIYMSLSPRHDLGSKNYCVVLLKLVHLYNSFLKKYRSDSSEFNNVLTDFHELMKTITNTGKAHCKDDYFYIGEPYLYTPEVVQIKDLYSTLSEKESKLSQEKSLDNT
;
A
#
# COMPACT_ATOMS: atom_id res chain seq x y z
N MET A 1 4.86 -10.85 -6.56
CA MET A 1 4.91 -11.59 -7.83
C MET A 1 3.84 -11.10 -8.81
N SER A 2 2.57 -10.97 -8.38
CA SER A 2 1.46 -10.53 -9.24
C SER A 2 1.69 -9.27 -10.06
N TYR A 3 2.32 -8.23 -9.48
CA TYR A 3 2.62 -6.99 -10.22
C TYR A 3 3.51 -7.25 -11.43
N LEU A 4 4.66 -7.92 -11.25
CA LEU A 4 5.61 -8.18 -12.32
C LEU A 4 4.98 -9.01 -13.44
N LEU A 5 4.18 -10.02 -13.07
CA LEU A 5 3.45 -10.82 -14.04
C LEU A 5 2.42 -9.98 -14.81
N CYS A 6 1.60 -9.19 -14.11
CA CYS A 6 0.64 -8.31 -14.75
C CYS A 6 1.32 -7.26 -15.65
N ASP A 7 2.44 -6.68 -15.23
CA ASP A 7 3.19 -5.71 -16.02
C ASP A 7 3.71 -6.35 -17.32
N GLN A 8 4.28 -7.56 -17.23
CA GLN A 8 4.71 -8.32 -18.42
C GLN A 8 3.55 -8.65 -19.37
N ILE A 9 2.40 -9.08 -18.85
CA ILE A 9 1.21 -9.35 -19.68
C ILE A 9 0.74 -8.04 -20.34
N ARG A 10 0.65 -6.94 -19.60
CA ARG A 10 0.26 -5.62 -20.15
C ARG A 10 1.20 -5.13 -21.23
N ASN A 11 2.51 -5.27 -21.05
CA ASN A 11 3.50 -4.83 -22.04
C ASN A 11 3.35 -5.58 -23.37
N ASN A 12 2.86 -6.82 -23.34
CA ASN A 12 2.64 -7.62 -24.55
C ASN A 12 1.23 -7.46 -25.15
N TYR A 13 0.20 -7.24 -24.33
CA TYR A 13 -1.21 -7.34 -24.76
C TYR A 13 -2.05 -6.07 -24.48
N GLY A 14 -1.47 -5.04 -23.88
CA GLY A 14 -2.12 -3.76 -23.54
C GLY A 14 -2.90 -3.75 -22.22
N LYS A 15 -3.30 -4.91 -21.69
CA LYS A 15 -3.94 -5.05 -20.35
C LYS A 15 -3.52 -6.35 -19.67
N CYS A 16 -3.66 -6.43 -18.33
CA CYS A 16 -3.41 -7.67 -17.59
C CYS A 16 -4.64 -8.59 -17.76
N TYR A 17 -4.65 -9.36 -18.84
CA TYR A 17 -5.74 -10.28 -19.14
C TYR A 17 -5.80 -11.41 -18.10
N GLU A 18 -6.96 -11.56 -17.45
CA GLU A 18 -7.18 -12.56 -16.41
C GLU A 18 -6.95 -13.99 -16.91
N ASN A 19 -7.36 -14.31 -18.14
CA ASN A 19 -7.14 -15.64 -18.72
C ASN A 19 -5.65 -15.95 -18.99
N ILE A 20 -4.83 -14.93 -19.26
CA ILE A 20 -3.38 -15.12 -19.41
C ILE A 20 -2.72 -15.27 -18.05
N PHE A 21 -3.18 -14.47 -17.08
CA PHE A 21 -2.73 -14.57 -15.70
C PHE A 21 -3.08 -15.93 -15.08
N SER A 22 -4.29 -16.45 -15.33
CA SER A 22 -4.76 -17.73 -14.79
C SER A 22 -3.93 -18.90 -15.29
N MET A 23 -3.46 -18.88 -16.55
CA MET A 23 -2.54 -19.93 -17.05
C MET A 23 -1.27 -20.05 -16.21
N PHE A 24 -0.71 -18.92 -15.74
CA PHE A 24 0.44 -18.95 -14.84
C PHE A 24 0.05 -19.44 -13.44
N LYS A 25 -1.12 -19.04 -12.95
CA LYS A 25 -1.64 -19.51 -11.66
C LYS A 25 -1.81 -21.04 -11.67
N ASP A 26 -2.43 -21.59 -12.71
CA ASP A 26 -2.63 -23.03 -12.90
C ASP A 26 -1.30 -23.78 -12.95
N PHE A 27 -0.28 -23.20 -13.61
CA PHE A 27 1.07 -23.76 -13.62
C PHE A 27 1.69 -23.81 -12.22
N VAL A 28 1.59 -22.72 -11.44
CA VAL A 28 2.11 -22.68 -10.06
C VAL A 28 1.39 -23.69 -9.17
N GLU A 29 0.07 -23.82 -9.29
CA GLU A 29 -0.71 -24.80 -8.54
C GLU A 29 -0.31 -26.24 -8.89
N ALA A 30 -0.18 -26.55 -10.17
CA ALA A 30 0.27 -27.87 -10.61
C ALA A 30 1.68 -28.21 -10.11
N TYR A 31 2.62 -27.26 -10.22
CA TYR A 31 3.98 -27.41 -9.72
C TYR A 31 4.02 -27.64 -8.20
N ASN A 32 3.24 -26.89 -7.45
CA ASN A 32 3.15 -27.01 -5.99
C ASN A 32 2.59 -28.38 -5.57
N ASN A 33 1.58 -28.88 -6.28
CA ASN A 33 1.02 -30.21 -6.05
C ASN A 33 2.04 -31.32 -6.33
N ASP A 34 2.81 -31.22 -7.42
CA ASP A 34 3.83 -32.20 -7.79
C ASP A 34 5.01 -32.22 -6.80
N THR A 35 5.49 -31.03 -6.43
CA THR A 35 6.67 -30.88 -5.56
C THR A 35 6.35 -30.92 -4.06
N LYS A 36 5.06 -31.00 -3.69
CA LYS A 36 4.56 -30.85 -2.31
C LYS A 36 5.05 -29.55 -1.66
N SER A 37 5.14 -28.49 -2.45
CA SER A 37 5.56 -27.16 -2.04
C SER A 37 4.34 -26.26 -1.87
N PHE A 38 4.38 -25.34 -0.91
CA PHE A 38 3.37 -24.29 -0.74
C PHE A 38 3.88 -22.92 -1.18
N VAL A 39 5.04 -22.86 -1.82
CA VAL A 39 5.67 -21.62 -2.26
C VAL A 39 4.76 -20.89 -3.25
N CYS A 40 4.52 -19.60 -3.02
CA CYS A 40 3.70 -18.71 -3.86
C CYS A 40 2.20 -19.07 -4.01
N SER A 41 1.70 -20.15 -3.41
CA SER A 41 0.29 -20.61 -3.56
C SER A 41 -0.75 -19.51 -3.29
N ASN A 42 -0.47 -18.66 -2.30
CA ASN A 42 -1.36 -17.56 -1.88
C ASN A 42 -0.85 -16.18 -2.32
N GLN A 43 0.15 -16.11 -3.20
CA GLN A 43 0.85 -14.87 -3.58
C GLN A 43 0.66 -14.46 -5.04
N VAL A 44 -0.14 -15.23 -5.79
CA VAL A 44 -0.39 -15.04 -7.22
C VAL A 44 -1.88 -14.75 -7.42
N GLU A 45 -2.26 -13.53 -7.09
CA GLU A 45 -3.60 -13.01 -7.30
C GLU A 45 -3.62 -12.02 -8.45
N HIS A 46 -4.66 -12.08 -9.29
CA HIS A 46 -4.83 -11.13 -10.39
C HIS A 46 -5.05 -9.72 -9.84
N LEU A 47 -4.34 -8.74 -10.40
CA LEU A 47 -4.46 -7.35 -9.97
C LEU A 47 -5.53 -6.65 -10.80
N LYS A 48 -6.54 -6.12 -10.12
CA LYS A 48 -7.47 -5.14 -10.71
C LYS A 48 -6.71 -3.90 -11.18
N GLU A 49 -7.28 -3.18 -12.14
CA GLU A 49 -6.66 -1.98 -12.73
C GLU A 49 -6.17 -0.98 -11.69
N TYR A 50 -7.01 -0.69 -10.69
CA TYR A 50 -6.68 0.26 -9.63
C TYR A 50 -5.46 -0.18 -8.80
N GLU A 51 -5.43 -1.44 -8.36
CA GLU A 51 -4.32 -2.02 -7.60
C GLU A 51 -3.04 -2.10 -8.45
N PHE A 52 -3.17 -2.46 -9.72
CA PHE A 52 -2.04 -2.48 -10.64
C PHE A 52 -1.40 -1.10 -10.77
N ILE A 53 -2.20 -0.05 -10.99
CA ILE A 53 -1.68 1.33 -11.10
C ILE A 53 -1.08 1.79 -9.76
N LYS A 54 -1.72 1.48 -8.63
CA LYS A 54 -1.19 1.77 -7.28
C LYS A 54 0.20 1.15 -7.10
N MET A 55 0.35 -0.14 -7.40
CA MET A 55 1.64 -0.83 -7.33
C MET A 55 2.65 -0.24 -8.32
N LYS A 56 2.26 0.01 -9.57
CA LYS A 56 3.14 0.60 -10.59
C LYS A 56 3.73 1.93 -10.13
N THR A 57 2.90 2.84 -9.63
CA THR A 57 3.38 4.14 -9.13
C THR A 57 4.29 3.99 -7.92
N LEU A 58 4.03 3.01 -7.04
CA LEU A 58 4.92 2.70 -5.92
C LEU A 58 6.29 2.19 -6.40
N TYR A 59 6.33 1.31 -7.41
CA TYR A 59 7.59 0.86 -8.02
C TYR A 59 8.34 2.02 -8.69
N GLU A 60 7.65 2.87 -9.46
CA GLU A 60 8.25 4.07 -10.06
C GLU A 60 8.85 5.02 -9.02
N LEU A 61 8.18 5.18 -7.86
CA LEU A 61 8.70 5.93 -6.73
C LEU A 61 10.01 5.34 -6.19
N TYR A 62 10.04 4.02 -5.96
CA TYR A 62 11.24 3.32 -5.51
C TYR A 62 12.38 3.41 -6.52
N ASP A 63 12.11 3.23 -7.81
CA ASP A 63 13.13 3.28 -8.86
C ASP A 63 13.80 4.66 -8.94
N ILE A 64 13.00 5.73 -8.88
CA ILE A 64 13.52 7.10 -8.86
C ILE A 64 14.32 7.34 -7.57
N TYR A 65 13.80 6.92 -6.42
CA TYR A 65 14.54 7.02 -5.15
C TYR A 65 15.90 6.31 -5.23
N MET A 66 15.94 5.09 -5.76
CA MET A 66 17.17 4.32 -5.92
C MET A 66 18.16 4.98 -6.89
N SER A 67 17.67 5.66 -7.93
CA SER A 67 18.51 6.45 -8.84
C SER A 67 19.19 7.66 -8.18
N LEU A 68 18.68 8.10 -7.03
CA LEU A 68 19.24 9.20 -6.24
C LEU A 68 20.15 8.70 -5.10
N SER A 69 20.36 7.37 -4.99
CA SER A 69 21.25 6.75 -4.00
C SER A 69 22.67 7.34 -4.09
N PRO A 70 23.41 7.46 -2.96
CA PRO A 70 24.71 8.15 -2.85
C PRO A 70 25.86 7.66 -3.76
N ARG A 71 25.61 6.68 -4.63
CA ARG A 71 26.52 6.32 -5.73
C ARG A 71 26.53 7.36 -6.86
N HIS A 72 25.58 8.28 -6.88
CA HIS A 72 25.42 9.29 -7.91
C HIS A 72 25.89 10.67 -7.44
N ASP A 73 26.46 11.44 -8.37
CA ASP A 73 27.06 12.76 -8.11
C ASP A 73 26.01 13.77 -7.61
N LEU A 74 25.96 13.94 -6.29
CA LEU A 74 25.03 14.80 -5.55
C LEU A 74 25.11 16.28 -5.95
N GLY A 75 26.22 16.71 -6.56
CA GLY A 75 26.43 18.08 -7.04
C GLY A 75 25.92 18.34 -8.46
N SER A 76 25.43 17.31 -9.16
CA SER A 76 24.95 17.47 -10.54
C SER A 76 23.58 18.18 -10.57
N LYS A 77 23.37 19.09 -11.53
CA LYS A 77 22.03 19.68 -11.78
C LYS A 77 20.95 18.62 -11.99
N ASN A 78 21.35 17.45 -12.48
CA ASN A 78 20.46 16.32 -12.69
C ASN A 78 19.90 15.77 -11.37
N TYR A 79 20.70 15.74 -10.30
CA TYR A 79 20.25 15.28 -8.98
C TYR A 79 19.02 16.07 -8.48
N CYS A 80 19.09 17.41 -8.53
CA CYS A 80 18.01 18.28 -8.05
C CYS A 80 16.73 18.14 -8.89
N VAL A 81 16.87 18.03 -10.22
CA VAL A 81 15.73 17.80 -11.12
C VAL A 81 15.06 16.45 -10.83
N VAL A 82 15.85 15.40 -10.61
CA VAL A 82 15.32 14.07 -10.31
C VAL A 82 14.69 14.03 -8.91
N LEU A 83 15.28 14.71 -7.92
CA LEU A 83 14.70 14.85 -6.59
C LEU A 83 13.37 15.61 -6.61
N LEU A 84 13.28 16.72 -7.34
CA LEU A 84 12.04 17.47 -7.51
C LEU A 84 10.95 16.59 -8.14
N LYS A 85 11.32 15.81 -9.17
CA LYS A 85 10.42 14.82 -9.79
C LYS A 85 9.93 13.77 -8.79
N LEU A 86 10.82 13.26 -7.94
CA LEU A 86 10.48 12.29 -6.89
C LEU A 86 9.48 12.90 -5.90
N VAL A 87 9.73 14.11 -5.42
CA VAL A 87 8.85 14.82 -4.48
C VAL A 87 7.46 15.04 -5.07
N HIS A 88 7.38 15.47 -6.33
CA HIS A 88 6.09 15.62 -7.02
C HIS A 88 5.34 14.30 -7.13
N LEU A 89 6.03 13.23 -7.56
CA LEU A 89 5.43 11.90 -7.69
C LEU A 89 4.91 11.40 -6.34
N TYR A 90 5.68 11.58 -5.27
CA TYR A 90 5.32 11.15 -3.92
C TYR A 90 4.06 11.87 -3.43
N ASN A 91 4.02 13.19 -3.56
CA ASN A 91 2.87 13.99 -3.14
C ASN A 91 1.61 13.66 -3.98
N SER A 92 1.77 13.40 -5.27
CA SER A 92 0.68 12.94 -6.13
C SER A 92 0.18 11.55 -5.73
N PHE A 93 1.09 10.64 -5.34
CA PHE A 93 0.75 9.32 -4.84
C PHE A 93 -0.09 9.42 -3.56
N LEU A 94 0.35 10.18 -2.56
CA LEU A 94 -0.38 10.37 -1.31
C LEU A 94 -1.78 10.98 -1.50
N LYS A 95 -1.93 11.91 -2.46
CA LYS A 95 -3.24 12.51 -2.78
C LYS A 95 -4.22 11.50 -3.38
N LYS A 96 -3.70 10.54 -4.14
CA LYS A 96 -4.52 9.58 -4.89
C LYS A 96 -4.80 8.30 -4.10
N TYR A 97 -3.82 7.83 -3.33
CA TYR A 97 -3.86 6.53 -2.66
C TYR A 97 -3.78 6.73 -1.15
N ARG A 98 -4.94 6.63 -0.49
CA ARG A 98 -5.00 6.57 0.97
C ARG A 98 -4.68 5.15 1.43
N SER A 99 -4.21 5.05 2.66
CA SER A 99 -4.05 3.73 3.26
C SER A 99 -5.40 3.09 3.56
N ASP A 100 -5.47 1.79 3.33
CA ASP A 100 -6.62 0.91 3.55
C ASP A 100 -6.29 -0.26 4.48
N SER A 101 -5.03 -0.38 4.92
CA SER A 101 -4.59 -1.44 5.83
C SER A 101 -3.43 -1.02 6.71
N SER A 102 -3.20 -1.77 7.79
CA SER A 102 -2.02 -1.60 8.65
C SER A 102 -0.72 -1.89 7.91
N GLU A 103 -0.71 -2.87 7.01
CA GLU A 103 0.46 -3.23 6.20
C GLU A 103 0.83 -2.07 5.28
N PHE A 104 -0.17 -1.46 4.64
CA PHE A 104 0.08 -0.34 3.75
C PHE A 104 0.45 0.94 4.53
N ASN A 105 -0.03 1.11 5.77
CA ASN A 105 0.47 2.18 6.66
C ASN A 105 1.98 2.07 6.88
N ASN A 106 2.48 0.86 7.14
CA ASN A 106 3.91 0.64 7.37
C ASN A 106 4.71 1.02 6.12
N VAL A 107 4.26 0.59 4.94
CA VAL A 107 4.89 0.97 3.66
C VAL A 107 4.92 2.50 3.46
N LEU A 108 3.80 3.20 3.71
CA LEU A 108 3.74 4.66 3.58
C LEU A 108 4.65 5.37 4.59
N THR A 109 4.73 4.84 5.82
CA THR A 109 5.55 5.39 6.89
C THR A 109 7.04 5.23 6.56
N ASP A 110 7.46 4.03 6.17
CA ASP A 110 8.85 3.77 5.78
C ASP A 110 9.25 4.66 4.61
N PHE A 111 8.41 4.75 3.58
CA PHE A 111 8.70 5.59 2.42
C PHE A 111 8.74 7.08 2.76
N HIS A 112 7.89 7.54 3.67
CA HIS A 112 7.90 8.91 4.16
C HIS A 112 9.24 9.28 4.85
N GLU A 113 9.80 8.38 5.65
CA GLU A 113 11.11 8.58 6.28
C GLU A 113 12.26 8.58 5.26
N LEU A 114 12.18 7.74 4.21
CA LEU A 114 13.12 7.81 3.08
C LEU A 114 13.04 9.17 2.37
N MET A 115 11.82 9.68 2.14
CA MET A 115 11.58 10.98 1.52
C MET A 115 12.10 12.15 2.37
N LYS A 116 11.90 12.12 3.69
CA LYS A 116 12.50 13.10 4.61
C LYS A 116 14.02 13.10 4.52
N THR A 117 14.62 11.92 4.55
CA THR A 117 16.08 11.77 4.50
C THR A 117 16.65 12.37 3.23
N ILE A 118 16.12 11.98 2.07
CA ILE A 118 16.67 12.41 0.78
C ILE A 118 16.40 13.89 0.48
N THR A 119 15.26 14.43 0.91
CA THR A 119 14.98 15.86 0.76
C THR A 119 15.83 16.71 1.68
N ASN A 120 16.17 16.24 2.88
CA ASN A 120 17.12 16.92 3.76
C ASN A 120 18.53 16.95 3.15
N THR A 121 18.99 15.86 2.54
CA THR A 121 20.23 15.88 1.74
C THR A 121 20.13 16.87 0.59
N GLY A 122 19.02 16.84 -0.16
CA GLY A 122 18.78 17.75 -1.27
C GLY A 122 18.82 19.22 -0.90
N LYS A 123 18.28 19.63 0.26
CA LYS A 123 18.36 21.02 0.73
C LYS A 123 19.79 21.57 0.85
N ALA A 124 20.78 20.70 1.10
CA ALA A 124 22.18 21.11 1.17
C ALA A 124 22.82 21.34 -0.21
N HIS A 125 22.30 20.69 -1.26
CA HIS A 125 22.93 20.65 -2.59
C HIS A 125 22.13 21.40 -3.67
N CYS A 126 20.81 21.47 -3.52
CA CYS A 126 19.88 22.08 -4.47
C CYS A 126 19.50 23.47 -3.97
N LYS A 127 20.27 24.47 -4.40
CA LYS A 127 19.98 25.88 -4.10
C LYS A 127 18.68 26.29 -4.81
N ASP A 128 17.86 27.08 -4.11
CA ASP A 128 16.61 27.66 -4.60
C ASP A 128 15.42 26.69 -4.80
N ASP A 129 15.61 25.38 -4.62
CA ASP A 129 14.53 24.39 -4.69
C ASP A 129 13.87 24.16 -3.32
N TYR A 130 12.53 24.20 -3.28
CA TYR A 130 11.74 23.89 -2.09
C TYR A 130 11.08 22.52 -2.19
N PHE A 131 11.54 21.58 -1.36
CA PHE A 131 11.01 20.21 -1.30
C PHE A 131 9.99 20.07 -0.17
N TYR A 132 8.71 20.31 -0.47
CA TYR A 132 7.61 20.00 0.45
C TYR A 132 7.24 18.52 0.37
N ILE A 133 7.28 17.82 1.51
CA ILE A 133 6.84 16.43 1.65
C ILE A 133 5.50 16.43 2.36
N GLY A 134 4.47 15.89 1.72
CA GLY A 134 3.15 15.71 2.32
C GLY A 134 3.16 14.61 3.38
N GLU A 135 2.25 14.72 4.35
CA GLU A 135 2.05 13.70 5.37
C GLU A 135 1.14 12.57 4.83
N PRO A 136 1.48 11.29 5.06
CA PRO A 136 0.64 10.19 4.63
C PRO A 136 -0.65 10.12 5.44
N TYR A 137 -1.77 9.87 4.75
CA TYR A 137 -3.05 9.58 5.40
C TYR A 137 -3.11 8.10 5.78
N LEU A 138 -2.81 7.81 7.04
CA LEU A 138 -2.79 6.45 7.57
C LEU A 138 -4.19 5.96 7.94
N TYR A 139 -4.45 4.70 7.66
CA TYR A 139 -5.65 3.98 8.06
C TYR A 139 -5.63 3.77 9.58
N THR A 140 -6.68 4.18 10.27
CA THR A 140 -6.90 3.78 11.66
C THR A 140 -7.92 2.65 11.65
N PRO A 141 -7.57 1.43 12.11
CA PRO A 141 -8.57 0.40 12.28
C PRO A 141 -9.65 0.93 13.22
N GLU A 142 -10.92 0.83 12.81
CA GLU A 142 -12.02 1.02 13.74
C GLU A 142 -11.82 0.02 14.86
N VAL A 143 -11.48 0.52 16.05
CA VAL A 143 -11.59 -0.28 17.27
C VAL A 143 -13.07 -0.58 17.37
N VAL A 144 -13.50 -1.76 16.90
CA VAL A 144 -14.85 -2.25 17.14
C VAL A 144 -15.07 -2.10 18.63
N GLN A 145 -15.90 -1.13 19.02
CA GLN A 145 -16.23 -0.87 20.42
C GLN A 145 -17.13 -2.01 20.87
N ILE A 146 -16.55 -3.19 21.09
CA ILE A 146 -17.21 -4.34 21.70
C ILE A 146 -17.78 -3.92 23.06
N LYS A 147 -17.20 -2.89 23.70
CA LYS A 147 -17.69 -2.32 24.95
C LYS A 147 -19.10 -1.70 24.85
N ASP A 148 -19.43 -1.05 23.74
CA ASP A 148 -20.75 -0.42 23.53
C ASP A 148 -21.82 -1.43 23.12
N LEU A 149 -21.44 -2.49 22.41
CA LEU A 149 -22.38 -3.57 22.07
C LEU A 149 -22.72 -4.42 23.30
N TYR A 150 -21.74 -4.72 24.17
CA TYR A 150 -21.98 -5.45 25.42
C TYR A 150 -22.75 -4.63 26.46
N SER A 151 -22.52 -3.30 26.57
CA SER A 151 -23.31 -2.44 27.46
C SER A 151 -24.77 -2.36 26.99
N THR A 152 -25.00 -2.21 25.69
CA THR A 152 -26.36 -2.14 25.10
C THR A 152 -27.12 -3.47 25.21
N LEU A 153 -26.43 -4.61 25.08
CA LEU A 153 -27.02 -5.95 25.27
C LEU A 153 -27.34 -6.23 26.74
N SER A 154 -26.44 -5.86 27.65
CA SER A 154 -26.63 -6.03 29.11
C SER A 154 -27.76 -5.14 29.66
N GLU A 155 -27.89 -3.90 29.16
CA GLU A 155 -29.02 -3.02 29.50
C GLU A 155 -30.36 -3.53 28.96
N LYS A 156 -30.38 -4.21 27.80
CA LYS A 156 -31.59 -4.86 27.28
C LYS A 156 -31.99 -6.09 28.09
N GLU A 157 -31.04 -6.91 28.51
CA GLU A 157 -31.30 -8.13 29.31
C GLU A 157 -31.77 -7.80 30.73
N SER A 158 -31.23 -6.76 31.34
CA SER A 158 -31.65 -6.29 32.67
C SER A 158 -33.06 -5.70 32.67
N LYS A 159 -33.44 -4.93 31.63
CA LYS A 159 -34.82 -4.41 31.49
C LYS A 159 -35.85 -5.52 31.28
N LEU A 160 -35.54 -6.54 30.47
CA LEU A 160 -36.45 -7.66 30.20
C LEU A 160 -36.68 -8.54 31.45
N SER A 161 -35.70 -8.61 32.35
CA SER A 161 -35.78 -9.39 33.60
C SER A 161 -36.57 -8.67 34.69
N GLN A 162 -36.57 -7.33 34.70
CA GLN A 162 -37.37 -6.54 35.65
C GLN A 162 -38.85 -6.51 35.28
N GLU A 163 -39.19 -6.48 33.99
CA GLU A 163 -40.58 -6.45 33.52
C GLU A 163 -41.32 -7.76 33.81
N LYS A 164 -40.63 -8.91 33.74
CA LYS A 164 -41.20 -10.22 34.12
C LYS A 164 -41.47 -10.41 35.62
N SER A 165 -40.93 -9.55 36.48
CA SER A 165 -41.11 -9.65 37.93
C SER A 165 -42.32 -8.85 38.45
N LEU A 166 -42.92 -7.98 37.62
CA LEU A 166 -44.03 -7.10 38.02
C LEU A 166 -45.42 -7.63 37.63
N ASP A 167 -45.49 -8.71 36.84
CA ASP A 167 -46.77 -9.33 36.40
C ASP A 167 -47.25 -10.51 37.28
N ASN A 168 -46.57 -10.80 38.40
CA ASN A 168 -47.02 -11.78 39.39
C ASN A 168 -47.28 -11.10 40.74
N THR A 169 -48.41 -10.39 40.88
CA THR A 169 -49.02 -10.10 42.19
C THR A 169 -50.53 -10.07 42.06
#